data_AF-B8FU33-F1
#
_entry.id   AF-B8FU33-F1
#
_cell.length_a   1.000
_cell.length_b   1.000
_cell.length_c   1.000
_cell.angle_alpha   90.00
_cell.angle_beta   90.00
_cell.angle_gamma   90.00
#
_symmetry.space_group_name_H-M   'P 1'
#
loop_
_entity.id
_entity.type
_entity.pdbx_description
1 polymer ?
#
loop_
_entity_poly.entity_id
_entity_poly.type
_entity_poly.pdbx_seq_one_letter_code
_entity_poly.pdbx_strand_id
1 'polypeptide(L)'
;MITLHLTRADDYAGVYLPLPATPAEIGEAWAELDHISGDVASTRIVGAISNVWGIGQYLKNADVNTSGQFEKLNRIAELTGSLDRHQCHIFEGALNAESVNSLDDVIAIGERLEQYLLLSGVNTDRELGAYLVETGVMPFEDSVQPYLDYAKIGIEYYSNHGGAYATGGYVLRRESAEQALLDIADSSQNRQTPGGMEMG
;
A
#
# COMPACT_ATOMS: atom_id res chain seq x y z
N MET A 1 -12.54 0.75 -0.52
CA MET A 1 -13.65 -0.23 -0.50
C MET A 1 -13.04 -1.61 -0.63
N ILE A 2 -13.32 -2.52 0.31
CA ILE A 2 -12.78 -3.88 0.30
C ILE A 2 -13.92 -4.89 0.21
N THR A 3 -13.77 -5.91 -0.63
CA THR A 3 -14.64 -7.09 -0.62
C THR A 3 -13.78 -8.33 -0.44
N LEU A 4 -13.98 -9.07 0.65
CA LEU A 4 -13.27 -10.31 0.92
C LEU A 4 -13.91 -11.48 0.18
N HIS A 5 -13.09 -12.44 -0.24
CA HIS A 5 -13.54 -13.75 -0.70
C HIS A 5 -13.15 -14.79 0.36
N LEU A 6 -14.16 -15.37 1.01
CA LEU A 6 -14.04 -16.34 2.10
C LEU A 6 -14.43 -17.74 1.61
N THR A 7 -13.76 -18.77 2.10
CA THR A 7 -14.13 -20.19 1.84
C THR A 7 -13.91 -21.06 3.08
N ARG A 8 -14.64 -22.18 3.14
CA ARG A 8 -14.45 -23.32 4.07
C ARG A 8 -14.21 -24.65 3.34
N ALA A 9 -13.90 -24.59 2.05
CA ALA A 9 -13.64 -25.75 1.22
C ALA A 9 -12.47 -25.45 0.27
N ASP A 10 -12.59 -25.84 -1.00
CA ASP A 10 -11.66 -25.44 -2.05
C ASP A 10 -11.85 -23.96 -2.46
N ASP A 11 -11.04 -23.50 -3.39
CA ASP A 11 -11.01 -22.10 -3.80
C ASP A 11 -12.13 -21.72 -4.81
N TYR A 12 -13.04 -22.65 -5.13
CA TYR A 12 -14.12 -22.45 -6.11
C TYR A 12 -15.49 -22.19 -5.48
N ALA A 13 -15.73 -22.68 -4.26
CA ALA A 13 -16.91 -22.39 -3.48
C ALA A 13 -16.56 -21.37 -2.38
N GLY A 14 -17.27 -20.24 -2.34
CA GLY A 14 -16.99 -19.20 -1.36
C GLY A 14 -18.04 -18.10 -1.32
N VAL A 15 -17.87 -17.21 -0.35
CA VAL A 15 -18.76 -16.08 -0.09
C VAL A 15 -17.97 -14.79 -0.28
N TYR A 16 -18.61 -13.81 -0.90
CA TYR A 16 -18.06 -12.46 -1.04
C TYR A 16 -18.66 -11.56 0.03
N LEU A 17 -17.82 -11.04 0.92
CA LEU A 17 -18.24 -10.17 2.02
C LEU A 17 -17.67 -8.76 1.83
N PRO A 18 -18.52 -7.76 1.50
CA PRO A 18 -18.12 -6.36 1.48
C PRO A 18 -17.74 -5.88 2.88
N LEU A 19 -16.75 -5.00 2.98
CA LEU A 19 -16.32 -4.37 4.22
C LEU A 19 -16.40 -2.83 4.13
N PRO A 20 -16.68 -2.14 5.26
CA PRO A 20 -16.93 -2.71 6.59
C PRO A 20 -18.26 -3.47 6.67
N ALA A 21 -18.27 -4.60 7.36
CA ALA A 21 -19.43 -5.46 7.57
C ALA A 21 -19.95 -5.37 9.01
N THR A 22 -21.27 -5.35 9.16
CA THR A 22 -21.96 -5.45 10.44
C THR A 22 -21.97 -6.90 10.96
N PRO A 23 -22.22 -7.12 12.27
CA PRO A 23 -22.36 -8.47 12.80
C PRO A 23 -23.46 -9.31 12.12
N ALA A 24 -24.50 -8.67 11.58
CA ALA A 24 -25.56 -9.35 10.85
C ALA A 24 -25.07 -9.86 9.49
N GLU A 25 -24.38 -9.03 8.71
CA GLU A 25 -23.80 -9.41 7.40
C GLU A 25 -22.72 -10.48 7.57
N ILE A 26 -21.91 -10.41 8.63
CA ILE A 26 -20.97 -11.47 9.00
C ILE A 26 -21.74 -12.77 9.32
N GLY A 27 -22.81 -12.70 10.11
CA GLY A 27 -23.65 -13.85 10.41
C GLY A 27 -24.26 -14.51 9.17
N GLU A 28 -24.72 -13.71 8.21
CA GLU A 28 -25.25 -14.18 6.92
C GLU A 28 -24.16 -14.89 6.11
N ALA A 29 -22.97 -14.29 6.00
CA ALA A 29 -21.84 -14.93 5.33
C ALA A 29 -21.44 -16.26 6.00
N TRP A 30 -21.55 -16.37 7.32
CA TRP A 30 -21.25 -17.61 8.05
C TRP A 30 -22.28 -18.69 7.78
N ALA A 31 -23.57 -18.32 7.71
CA ALA A 31 -24.64 -19.25 7.35
C ALA A 31 -24.49 -19.76 5.91
N GLU A 32 -24.05 -18.91 4.97
CA GLU A 32 -23.70 -19.34 3.61
C GLU A 32 -22.49 -20.29 3.60
N LEU A 33 -21.47 -20.01 4.40
CA LEU A 33 -20.31 -20.90 4.56
C LEU A 33 -20.69 -22.25 5.20
N ASP A 34 -21.69 -22.30 6.09
CA ASP A 34 -22.20 -23.54 6.68
C ASP A 34 -22.81 -24.47 5.60
N HIS A 35 -23.37 -23.92 4.53
CA HIS A 35 -23.85 -24.69 3.37
C HIS A 35 -22.72 -25.26 2.51
N ILE A 36 -21.52 -24.66 2.56
CA ILE A 36 -20.33 -25.14 1.86
C ILE A 36 -19.65 -26.25 2.66
N SER A 37 -19.41 -26.01 3.96
CA SER A 37 -18.77 -26.95 4.87
C SER A 37 -19.05 -26.59 6.33
N GLY A 38 -19.31 -27.61 7.15
CA GLY A 38 -19.44 -27.47 8.60
C GLY A 38 -18.11 -27.35 9.36
N ASP A 39 -16.97 -27.46 8.67
CA ASP A 39 -15.65 -27.29 9.29
C ASP A 39 -15.29 -25.81 9.42
N VAL A 40 -15.80 -25.16 10.48
CA VAL A 40 -15.57 -23.74 10.77
C VAL A 40 -14.07 -23.40 10.89
N ALA A 41 -13.25 -24.32 11.39
CA ALA A 41 -11.82 -24.09 11.57
C ALA A 41 -11.07 -23.90 10.23
N SER A 42 -11.65 -24.36 9.12
CA SER A 42 -11.10 -24.18 7.78
C SER A 42 -11.39 -22.81 7.15
N THR A 43 -12.19 -21.96 7.81
CA THR A 43 -12.57 -20.64 7.26
C THR A 43 -11.34 -19.79 7.03
N ARG A 44 -11.16 -19.34 5.78
CA ARG A 44 -9.99 -18.54 5.38
C ARG A 44 -10.35 -17.54 4.29
N ILE A 45 -9.57 -16.46 4.23
CA ILE A 45 -9.59 -15.48 3.14
C ILE A 45 -8.73 -16.02 2.00
N VAL A 46 -9.31 -16.17 0.81
CA VAL A 46 -8.61 -16.59 -0.41
C VAL A 46 -8.37 -15.43 -1.38
N GLY A 47 -9.03 -14.30 -1.18
CA GLY A 47 -8.83 -13.11 -1.97
C GLY A 47 -9.46 -11.87 -1.36
N ALA A 48 -9.06 -10.71 -1.86
CA ALA A 48 -9.70 -9.44 -1.54
C ALA A 48 -9.69 -8.55 -2.79
N ILE A 49 -10.82 -7.91 -3.05
CA ILE A 49 -10.96 -6.86 -4.06
C ILE A 49 -10.81 -5.52 -3.33
N SER A 50 -9.90 -4.66 -3.78
CA SER A 50 -9.66 -3.35 -3.15
C SER A 50 -9.14 -2.32 -4.15
N ASN A 51 -9.31 -1.04 -3.79
CA ASN A 51 -8.64 0.08 -4.46
C ASN A 51 -7.13 0.15 -4.16
N VAL A 52 -6.68 -0.46 -3.05
CA VAL A 52 -5.26 -0.61 -2.75
C VAL A 52 -4.78 -1.94 -3.33
N TRP A 53 -3.95 -1.85 -4.37
CA TRP A 53 -3.45 -3.04 -5.07
C TRP A 53 -2.62 -3.91 -4.13
N GLY A 54 -2.72 -5.23 -4.29
CA GLY A 54 -1.95 -6.19 -3.48
C GLY A 54 -2.40 -6.34 -2.02
N ILE A 55 -3.29 -5.49 -1.48
CA ILE A 55 -3.63 -5.51 -0.04
C ILE A 55 -4.13 -6.86 0.46
N GLY A 56 -4.83 -7.62 -0.39
CA GLY A 56 -5.32 -8.96 -0.07
C GLY A 56 -4.24 -9.93 0.39
N GLN A 57 -2.99 -9.76 -0.05
CA GLN A 57 -1.88 -10.62 0.39
C GLN A 57 -1.53 -10.44 1.87
N TYR A 58 -1.83 -9.27 2.44
CA TYR A 58 -1.64 -8.96 3.85
C TYR A 58 -2.87 -9.35 4.68
N LEU A 59 -4.06 -9.41 4.07
CA LEU A 59 -5.29 -9.80 4.74
C LEU A 59 -5.46 -11.33 4.84
N LYS A 60 -4.91 -12.09 3.90
CA LYS A 60 -5.11 -13.55 3.79
C LYS A 60 -4.70 -14.36 5.03
N ASN A 61 -3.77 -13.82 5.83
CA ASN A 61 -3.25 -14.48 7.02
C ASN A 61 -4.11 -14.24 8.28
N ALA A 62 -5.15 -13.42 8.18
CA ALA A 62 -6.06 -13.19 9.30
C ALA A 62 -6.84 -14.46 9.62
N ASP A 63 -6.78 -14.89 10.88
CA ASP A 63 -7.66 -15.95 11.38
C ASP A 63 -9.05 -15.37 11.65
N VAL A 64 -9.91 -15.42 10.64
CA VAL A 64 -11.28 -14.85 10.70
C VAL A 64 -12.19 -15.49 11.75
N ASN A 65 -11.78 -16.61 12.36
CA ASN A 65 -12.53 -17.24 13.46
C ASN A 65 -12.16 -16.65 14.83
N THR A 66 -11.03 -15.94 14.92
CA THR A 66 -10.58 -15.30 16.16
C THR A 66 -11.33 -13.98 16.39
N SER A 67 -11.86 -13.79 17.59
CA SER A 67 -12.52 -12.55 18.00
C SER A 67 -11.59 -11.34 17.84
N GLY A 68 -12.11 -10.19 17.41
CA GLY A 68 -11.31 -8.99 17.17
C GLY A 68 -10.83 -8.83 15.72
N GLN A 69 -10.84 -9.90 14.91
CA GLN A 69 -10.26 -9.87 13.56
C GLN A 69 -11.15 -9.12 12.56
N PHE A 70 -12.47 -9.25 12.68
CA PHE A 70 -13.40 -8.49 11.84
C PHE A 70 -13.41 -7.00 12.16
N GLU A 71 -13.22 -6.63 13.43
CA GLU A 71 -13.05 -5.23 13.81
C GLU A 71 -11.82 -4.61 13.12
N LYS A 72 -10.71 -5.36 13.04
CA LYS A 72 -9.50 -4.93 12.33
C LYS A 72 -9.69 -4.89 10.82
N LEU A 73 -10.32 -5.90 10.23
CA LEU A 73 -10.63 -5.94 8.79
C LEU A 73 -11.55 -4.77 8.40
N ASN A 74 -12.57 -4.47 9.22
CA ASN A 74 -13.44 -3.31 9.05
C ASN A 74 -12.64 -2.00 9.14
N ARG A 75 -11.75 -1.87 10.14
CA ARG A 75 -10.88 -0.69 10.26
C ARG A 75 -10.01 -0.47 9.02
N ILE A 76 -9.43 -1.53 8.47
CA ILE A 76 -8.65 -1.45 7.22
C ILE A 76 -9.55 -1.04 6.04
N ALA A 77 -10.78 -1.55 5.97
CA ALA A 77 -11.73 -1.15 4.93
C ALA A 77 -12.15 0.33 5.03
N GLU A 78 -12.33 0.85 6.24
CA GLU A 78 -12.57 2.28 6.49
C GLU A 78 -11.38 3.14 6.06
N LEU A 79 -10.17 2.77 6.50
CA LEU A 79 -8.93 3.46 6.13
C LEU A 79 -8.81 3.53 4.61
N THR A 80 -8.81 2.37 3.93
CA THR A 80 -8.72 2.30 2.46
C THR A 80 -9.87 2.98 1.73
N GLY A 81 -11.05 3.06 2.33
CA GLY A 81 -12.21 3.77 1.78
C GLY A 81 -12.05 5.28 1.74
N SER A 82 -11.23 5.84 2.64
CA SER A 82 -10.94 7.28 2.73
C SER A 82 -9.76 7.74 1.87
N LEU A 83 -8.93 6.82 1.38
CA LEU A 83 -7.71 7.17 0.65
C LEU A 83 -8.02 7.64 -0.77
N ASP A 84 -7.38 8.74 -1.16
CA ASP A 84 -7.29 9.12 -2.57
C ASP A 84 -6.32 8.20 -3.35
N ARG A 85 -6.23 8.39 -4.67
CA ARG A 85 -5.37 7.54 -5.52
C ARG A 85 -3.89 7.67 -5.16
N HIS A 86 -3.42 8.85 -4.78
CA HIS A 86 -2.02 9.07 -4.41
C HIS A 86 -1.70 8.36 -3.09
N GLN A 87 -2.57 8.49 -2.09
CA GLN A 87 -2.47 7.78 -0.83
C GLN A 87 -2.58 6.25 -0.99
N CYS A 88 -3.40 5.76 -1.92
CA CYS A 88 -3.46 4.34 -2.26
C CYS A 88 -2.10 3.81 -2.74
N HIS A 89 -1.39 4.57 -3.59
CA HIS A 89 -0.06 4.19 -4.07
C HIS A 89 1.00 4.24 -2.97
N ILE A 90 0.94 5.24 -2.09
CA ILE A 90 1.80 5.27 -0.90
C ILE A 90 1.53 4.03 -0.05
N PHE A 91 0.27 3.71 0.22
CA PHE A 91 -0.06 2.59 1.10
C PHE A 91 0.37 1.24 0.50
N GLU A 92 0.17 1.04 -0.81
CA GLU A 92 0.66 -0.13 -1.54
C GLU A 92 2.17 -0.31 -1.36
N GLY A 93 2.96 0.73 -1.65
CA GLY A 93 4.42 0.65 -1.55
C GLY A 93 4.92 0.55 -0.12
N ALA A 94 4.26 1.23 0.83
CA ALA A 94 4.60 1.12 2.24
C ALA A 94 4.40 -0.31 2.77
N LEU A 95 3.27 -0.95 2.43
CA LEU A 95 3.05 -2.34 2.81
C LEU A 95 4.12 -3.29 2.23
N ASN A 96 4.60 -3.04 1.00
CA ASN A 96 5.65 -3.83 0.37
C ASN A 96 7.05 -3.55 0.96
N ALA A 97 7.29 -2.34 1.45
CA ALA A 97 8.56 -1.94 2.05
C ALA A 97 8.70 -2.41 3.51
N GLU A 98 7.58 -2.61 4.20
CA GLU A 98 7.54 -2.95 5.62
C GLU A 98 7.45 -4.45 5.88
N SER A 99 7.91 -4.88 7.06
CA SER A 99 7.70 -6.24 7.55
C SER A 99 6.30 -6.39 8.18
N VAL A 100 5.29 -6.61 7.34
CA VAL A 100 3.89 -6.77 7.77
C VAL A 100 3.63 -8.19 8.26
N ASN A 101 3.34 -8.35 9.55
CA ASN A 101 3.09 -9.65 10.18
C ASN A 101 1.66 -9.81 10.70
N SER A 102 0.89 -8.72 10.78
CA SER A 102 -0.45 -8.70 11.36
C SER A 102 -1.33 -7.64 10.72
N LEU A 103 -2.65 -7.73 10.96
CA LEU A 103 -3.59 -6.66 10.61
C LEU A 103 -3.29 -5.35 11.36
N ASP A 104 -2.72 -5.43 12.57
CA ASP A 104 -2.33 -4.23 13.33
C ASP A 104 -1.20 -3.48 12.61
N ASP A 105 -0.25 -4.19 11.98
CA ASP A 105 0.80 -3.56 11.17
C ASP A 105 0.20 -2.87 9.95
N VAL A 106 -0.75 -3.51 9.26
CA VAL A 106 -1.48 -2.91 8.12
C VAL A 106 -2.18 -1.61 8.55
N ILE A 107 -2.86 -1.63 9.69
CA ILE A 107 -3.54 -0.46 10.27
C ILE A 107 -2.51 0.63 10.61
N ALA A 108 -1.44 0.28 11.32
CA ALA A 108 -0.43 1.23 11.76
C ALA A 108 0.28 1.93 10.57
N ILE A 109 0.53 1.21 9.49
CA ILE A 109 1.07 1.78 8.25
C ILE A 109 0.03 2.71 7.60
N GLY A 110 -1.22 2.24 7.47
CA GLY A 110 -2.30 3.02 6.86
C GLY A 110 -2.66 4.31 7.62
N GLU A 111 -2.42 4.36 8.93
CA GLU A 111 -2.63 5.54 9.77
C GLU A 111 -1.47 6.54 9.74
N ARG A 112 -0.34 6.17 9.13
CA ARG A 112 0.92 6.95 9.15
C ARG A 112 1.49 7.16 7.74
N LEU A 113 0.63 7.30 6.73
CA LEU A 113 1.04 7.45 5.33
C LEU A 113 1.92 8.70 5.12
N GLU A 114 1.79 9.73 5.96
CA GLU A 114 2.62 10.93 5.94
C GLU A 114 4.11 10.68 6.27
N GLN A 115 4.44 9.50 6.83
CA GLN A 115 5.81 9.08 7.09
C GLN A 115 6.50 8.50 5.86
N TYR A 116 5.78 8.35 4.75
CA TYR A 116 6.28 7.79 3.51
C TYR A 116 6.32 8.84 2.40
N LEU A 117 7.24 8.62 1.47
CA LEU A 117 7.41 9.42 0.27
C LEU A 117 7.17 8.52 -0.95
N LEU A 118 6.44 9.03 -1.94
CA LEU A 118 6.25 8.38 -3.24
C LEU A 118 7.02 9.13 -4.33
N LEU A 119 7.96 8.44 -4.98
CA LEU A 119 8.57 8.89 -6.23
C LEU A 119 7.76 8.34 -7.40
N SER A 120 6.85 9.18 -7.90
CA SER A 120 5.92 8.81 -8.96
C SER A 120 6.66 8.42 -10.24
N GLY A 121 6.25 7.30 -10.86
CA GLY A 121 6.82 6.84 -12.13
C GLY A 121 8.18 6.16 -12.04
N VAL A 122 8.70 5.94 -10.83
CA VAL A 122 9.97 5.22 -10.58
C VAL A 122 9.66 3.78 -10.20
N ASN A 123 9.75 2.83 -11.12
CA ASN A 123 9.34 1.44 -10.90
C ASN A 123 10.49 0.42 -11.03
N THR A 124 11.67 0.89 -11.39
CA THR A 124 12.86 0.07 -11.62
C THR A 124 14.10 0.74 -11.07
N ASP A 125 15.15 -0.04 -10.81
CA ASP A 125 16.44 0.50 -10.38
C ASP A 125 16.99 1.53 -11.37
N ARG A 126 16.84 1.28 -12.68
CA ARG A 126 17.28 2.23 -13.71
C ARG A 126 16.54 3.56 -13.62
N GLU A 127 15.22 3.52 -13.46
CA GLU A 127 14.41 4.74 -13.31
C GLU A 127 14.74 5.47 -12.01
N LEU A 128 15.03 4.74 -10.93
CA LEU A 128 15.43 5.34 -9.65
C LEU A 128 16.76 6.07 -9.78
N GLY A 129 17.77 5.42 -10.38
CA GLY A 129 19.05 6.09 -10.61
C GLY A 129 18.93 7.29 -11.54
N ALA A 130 18.13 7.20 -12.62
CA ALA A 130 17.88 8.33 -13.50
C ALA A 130 17.22 9.49 -12.75
N TYR A 131 16.18 9.20 -11.97
CA TYR A 131 15.49 10.20 -11.15
C TYR A 131 16.45 10.92 -10.20
N LEU A 132 17.30 10.19 -9.49
CA LEU A 132 18.25 10.77 -8.52
C LEU A 132 19.24 11.72 -9.18
N VAL A 133 19.74 11.38 -10.37
CA VAL A 133 20.70 12.21 -11.11
C VAL A 133 20.02 13.42 -11.74
N GLU A 134 18.90 13.23 -12.44
CA GLU A 134 18.18 14.29 -13.15
C GLU A 134 17.60 15.35 -12.21
N THR A 135 17.17 14.93 -11.01
CA THR A 135 16.66 15.86 -9.98
C THR A 135 17.77 16.53 -9.17
N GLY A 136 19.03 16.13 -9.38
CA GLY A 136 20.19 16.68 -8.67
C GLY A 136 20.33 16.19 -7.22
N VAL A 137 19.55 15.20 -6.79
CA VAL A 137 19.73 14.53 -5.48
C VAL A 137 21.10 13.84 -5.43
N MET A 138 21.53 13.25 -6.55
CA MET A 138 22.88 12.73 -6.74
C MET A 138 23.54 13.43 -7.94
N PRO A 139 24.20 14.59 -7.73
CA PRO A 139 24.66 15.43 -8.82
C PRO A 139 25.89 14.84 -9.53
N PHE A 140 25.85 14.87 -10.87
CA PHE A 140 26.97 14.56 -11.76
C PHE A 140 27.08 15.62 -12.85
N GLU A 141 28.28 15.86 -13.38
CA GLU A 141 28.47 16.76 -14.52
C GLU A 141 27.70 16.27 -15.75
N ASP A 142 27.03 17.18 -16.47
CA ASP A 142 26.22 16.85 -17.65
C ASP A 142 27.02 16.09 -18.72
N SER A 143 28.32 16.35 -18.82
CA SER A 143 29.21 15.69 -19.77
C SER A 143 29.39 14.19 -19.49
N VAL A 144 29.22 13.76 -18.23
CA VAL A 144 29.39 12.35 -17.82
C VAL A 144 28.07 11.59 -17.75
N GLN A 145 26.93 12.29 -17.59
CA GLN A 145 25.60 11.68 -17.46
C GLN A 145 25.25 10.64 -18.55
N PRO A 146 25.60 10.82 -19.85
CA PRO A 146 25.34 9.81 -20.87
C PRO A 146 26.04 8.46 -20.67
N TYR A 147 27.09 8.43 -19.82
CA TYR A 147 27.93 7.26 -19.59
C TYR A 147 27.66 6.58 -18.24
N LEU A 148 26.75 7.12 -17.43
CA LEU A 148 26.43 6.59 -16.11
C LEU A 148 25.63 5.28 -16.21
N ASP A 149 25.93 4.35 -15.30
CA ASP A 149 25.09 3.18 -15.07
C ASP A 149 23.98 3.51 -14.08
N TYR A 150 22.88 4.06 -14.60
CA TYR A 150 21.71 4.42 -13.81
C TYR A 150 21.10 3.24 -13.05
N ALA A 151 21.17 2.02 -13.58
CA ALA A 151 20.65 0.85 -12.86
C ALA A 151 21.48 0.60 -11.61
N LYS A 152 22.82 0.65 -11.72
CA LYS A 152 23.69 0.48 -10.56
C LYS A 152 23.51 1.58 -9.51
N ILE A 153 23.34 2.84 -9.93
CA ILE A 153 23.04 3.96 -9.03
C ILE A 153 21.74 3.69 -8.26
N GLY A 154 20.68 3.27 -8.95
CA GLY A 154 19.41 2.95 -8.30
C GLY A 154 19.51 1.78 -7.34
N ILE A 155 20.21 0.70 -7.70
CA ILE A 155 20.44 -0.46 -6.82
C ILE A 155 21.16 -0.03 -5.53
N GLU A 156 22.21 0.77 -5.65
CA GLU A 156 22.96 1.26 -4.49
C GLU A 156 22.09 2.16 -3.61
N TYR A 157 21.28 3.04 -4.21
CA TYR A 157 20.35 3.86 -3.46
C TYR A 157 19.29 3.02 -2.73
N TYR A 158 18.61 2.11 -3.44
CA TYR A 158 17.60 1.21 -2.88
C TYR A 158 18.18 0.41 -1.71
N SER A 159 19.38 -0.14 -1.86
CA SER A 159 20.03 -0.95 -0.83
C SER A 159 20.35 -0.16 0.45
N ASN A 160 20.66 1.13 0.31
CA ASN A 160 21.02 1.98 1.45
C ASN A 160 19.80 2.62 2.14
N HIS A 161 18.68 2.80 1.42
CA HIS A 161 17.53 3.56 1.89
C HIS A 161 16.25 2.72 2.06
N GLY A 162 16.27 1.45 1.62
CA GLY A 162 15.12 0.55 1.73
C GLY A 162 14.03 0.87 0.70
N GLY A 163 12.77 0.86 1.13
CA GLY A 163 11.63 1.12 0.27
C GLY A 163 11.19 -0.06 -0.59
N ALA A 164 10.24 0.18 -1.49
CA ALA A 164 9.72 -0.80 -2.42
C ALA A 164 9.15 -0.14 -3.68
N TYR A 165 9.27 -0.86 -4.80
CA TYR A 165 8.57 -0.52 -6.04
C TYR A 165 7.12 -1.00 -5.96
N ALA A 166 6.20 -0.13 -6.37
CA ALA A 166 4.77 -0.36 -6.40
C ALA A 166 4.16 0.22 -7.69
N THR A 167 2.88 -0.02 -7.95
CA THR A 167 2.21 0.42 -9.19
C THR A 167 2.31 1.94 -9.42
N GLY A 168 2.33 2.73 -8.34
CA GLY A 168 2.46 4.19 -8.42
C GLY A 168 3.90 4.71 -8.55
N GLY A 169 4.90 3.87 -8.34
CA GLY A 169 6.31 4.26 -8.27
C GLY A 169 7.02 3.69 -7.03
N TYR A 170 8.09 4.36 -6.62
CA TYR A 170 8.96 3.91 -5.53
C TYR A 170 8.55 4.58 -4.23
N VAL A 171 8.23 3.79 -3.21
CA VAL A 171 7.83 4.26 -1.89
C VAL A 171 8.90 3.92 -0.87
N LEU A 172 9.30 4.90 -0.08
CA LEU A 172 10.26 4.75 1.01
C LEU A 172 9.84 5.58 2.23
N ARG A 173 10.40 5.27 3.40
CA ARG A 173 10.22 6.12 4.57
C ARG A 173 10.94 7.44 4.40
N ARG A 174 10.29 8.53 4.81
CA ARG A 174 10.87 9.89 4.79
C ARG A 174 12.13 9.98 5.65
N GLU A 175 12.19 9.25 6.76
CA GLU A 175 13.38 9.19 7.63
C GLU A 175 14.60 8.53 6.97
N SER A 176 14.36 7.73 5.94
CA SER A 176 15.39 7.07 5.13
C SER A 176 15.61 7.78 3.80
N ALA A 177 14.95 8.92 3.54
CA ALA A 177 15.15 9.68 2.32
C ALA A 177 16.25 10.73 2.49
N GLU A 178 16.94 11.05 1.39
CA GLU A 178 17.87 12.17 1.34
C GLU A 178 17.13 13.50 1.50
N GLN A 179 17.71 14.48 2.21
CA GLN A 179 17.04 15.77 2.44
C GLN A 179 16.68 16.48 1.14
N ALA A 180 17.55 16.43 0.12
CA ALA A 180 17.29 17.00 -1.19
C ALA A 180 16.02 16.40 -1.84
N LEU A 181 15.77 15.10 -1.61
CA LEU A 181 14.58 14.41 -2.13
C LEU A 181 13.31 14.89 -1.40
N LEU A 182 13.39 15.10 -0.08
CA LEU A 182 12.30 15.66 0.72
C LEU A 182 11.95 17.08 0.28
N ASP A 183 12.96 17.93 0.06
CA ASP A 183 12.77 19.31 -0.38
C ASP A 183 12.04 19.39 -1.73
N ILE A 184 12.36 18.49 -2.67
CA ILE A 184 11.69 18.38 -3.98
C ILE A 184 10.23 17.96 -3.82
N ALA A 185 9.96 16.97 -2.98
CA ALA A 185 8.62 16.47 -2.73
C ALA A 185 7.72 17.55 -2.10
N ASP A 186 8.21 18.23 -1.07
CA ASP A 186 7.46 19.26 -0.35
C ASP A 186 7.21 20.50 -1.23
N SER A 187 8.18 20.85 -2.08
CA SER A 187 8.04 21.93 -3.08
C SER A 187 7.01 21.61 -4.17
N SER A 188 6.75 20.33 -4.43
CA SER A 188 5.78 19.87 -5.43
C SER A 188 4.35 19.84 -4.86
N GLN A 189 4.20 19.45 -3.59
CA GLN A 189 2.90 19.48 -2.91
C GLN A 189 2.40 20.90 -2.66
N ASN A 190 3.27 21.84 -2.29
CA ASN A 190 2.87 23.23 -2.02
C ASN A 190 2.37 23.99 -3.27
N ARG A 191 2.70 23.49 -4.48
CA ARG A 191 2.19 24.03 -5.76
C ARG A 191 0.79 23.51 -6.12
N GLN A 192 0.28 22.47 -5.46
CA GLN A 192 -1.01 21.83 -5.77
C GLN A 192 -2.18 22.31 -4.91
N THR A 193 -1.97 23.17 -3.92
CA THR A 193 -3.03 23.92 -3.22
C THR A 193 -3.28 25.26 -3.92
N PRO A 194 -4.35 25.43 -4.72
CA PRO A 194 -4.70 26.76 -5.22
C PRO A 194 -5.25 27.56 -4.05
N GLY A 195 -4.58 28.68 -3.73
CA GLY A 195 -5.10 29.66 -2.79
C GLY A 195 -6.54 30.03 -3.16
N GLY A 196 -7.43 29.97 -2.18
CA GLY A 196 -8.83 30.34 -2.35
C GLY A 196 -8.94 31.72 -2.98
N MET A 197 -9.56 31.78 -4.15
CA MET A 197 -10.07 33.03 -4.70
C MET A 197 -11.28 33.43 -3.86
N GLU A 198 -11.07 34.32 -2.89
CA GLU A 198 -12.14 35.15 -2.36
C GLU A 198 -12.67 36.03 -3.49
N MET A 199 -13.89 35.74 -3.93
CA MET A 199 -14.64 36.61 -4.83
C MET A 199 -15.38 37.63 -3.96
N GLY A 200 -14.88 38.86 -3.97
CA GLY A 200 -15.62 40.05 -3.54
C GLY A 200 -16.65 40.50 -4.56
#